data_AF-A0A9E4XYZ1-F1
#
_entry.id   AF-A0A9E4XYZ1-F1
#
_cell.length_a   1.000
_cell.length_b   1.000
_cell.length_c   1.000
_cell.angle_alpha   90.00
_cell.angle_beta   90.00
_cell.angle_gamma   90.00
#
_symmetry.space_group_name_H-M   'P 1'
#
loop_
_entity.id
_entity.type
_entity.pdbx_description
1 polymer ?
#
loop_
_entity_poly.entity_id
_entity_poly.type
_entity_poly.pdbx_seq_one_letter_code
_entity_poly.pdbx_strand_id
1 'polypeptide(L)'
;MVSTKKDPVLAILSLSGGNDGLNTVIPRTNGLYRDFRPNLAIPEDQIIPINDELGFHPAMAPLKKFWDEGKLAIFLGIGYPNASYS
;
A
#
# COMPACT_ATOMS: atom_id res chain seq x y z
N MET A 1 5.89 20.13 40.23
CA MET A 1 4.97 20.12 39.07
C MET A 1 5.25 18.84 38.30
N VAL A 2 4.23 18.02 38.02
CA VAL A 2 4.40 16.80 37.19
C VAL A 2 4.21 17.21 35.73
N SER A 3 5.19 16.90 34.89
CA SER A 3 5.07 17.09 33.43
C SER A 3 4.04 16.09 32.88
N THR A 4 2.99 16.59 32.25
CA THR A 4 1.94 15.78 31.60
C THR A 4 2.24 15.52 30.12
N LYS A 5 3.40 15.96 29.61
CA LYS A 5 3.76 15.84 28.20
C LYS A 5 4.35 14.46 27.93
N LYS A 6 3.60 13.61 27.23
CA LYS A 6 4.05 12.30 26.77
C LYS A 6 4.79 12.45 25.44
N ASP A 7 5.92 11.77 25.30
CA ASP A 7 6.67 11.76 24.04
C ASP A 7 5.86 11.09 22.91
N PRO A 8 6.10 11.48 21.64
CA PRO A 8 5.49 10.81 20.50
C PRO A 8 5.83 9.31 20.50
N VAL A 9 4.82 8.49 20.22
CA VAL A 9 4.97 7.03 20.13
C VAL A 9 4.97 6.63 18.67
N LEU A 10 6.02 5.92 18.24
CA LEU A 10 6.07 5.26 16.93
C LEU A 10 5.65 3.80 17.10
N ALA A 11 4.56 3.41 16.46
CA ALA A 11 4.17 2.02 16.33
C ALA A 11 4.58 1.50 14.95
N ILE A 12 5.36 0.42 14.91
CA ILE A 12 5.78 -0.23 13.66
C ILE A 12 5.08 -1.59 13.59
N LEU A 13 4.29 -1.79 12.55
CA LEU A 13 3.69 -3.09 12.23
C LEU A 13 4.48 -3.68 11.05
N SER A 14 5.28 -4.71 11.33
CA SER A 14 5.95 -5.49 10.29
C SER A 14 5.12 -6.74 10.01
N LEU A 15 4.72 -6.91 8.74
CA LEU A 15 3.98 -8.09 8.30
C LEU A 15 4.98 -9.08 7.69
N SER A 16 5.27 -10.17 8.40
CA SER A 16 6.07 -11.27 7.86
C SER A 16 5.21 -12.14 6.95
N GLY A 17 5.46 -12.14 5.63
CA GLY A 17 4.84 -13.08 4.70
C GLY A 17 4.18 -12.47 3.46
N GLY A 18 3.13 -13.14 2.97
CA GLY A 18 2.53 -13.02 1.64
C GLY A 18 1.64 -11.80 1.38
N ASN A 19 2.03 -10.61 1.86
CA ASN A 19 1.39 -9.40 1.36
C ASN A 19 1.79 -9.18 -0.09
N ASP A 20 0.81 -9.27 -0.98
CA ASP A 20 1.00 -8.97 -2.39
C ASP A 20 0.99 -7.45 -2.62
N GLY A 21 2.19 -6.86 -2.66
CA GLY A 21 2.36 -5.42 -2.80
C GLY A 21 1.68 -4.84 -4.05
N LEU A 22 1.66 -5.59 -5.16
CA LEU A 22 1.03 -5.16 -6.41
C LEU A 22 -0.50 -5.19 -6.35
N ASN A 23 -1.10 -6.02 -5.51
CA ASN A 23 -2.54 -5.96 -5.25
C ASN A 23 -2.89 -5.00 -4.12
N THR A 24 -1.95 -4.67 -3.22
CA THR A 24 -2.13 -3.67 -2.16
C THR A 24 -2.22 -2.27 -2.77
N VAL A 25 -1.22 -1.89 -3.58
CA VAL A 25 -1.16 -0.64 -4.34
C VAL A 25 -0.99 -0.99 -5.81
N ILE A 26 -2.09 -0.89 -6.54
CA ILE A 26 -2.25 -1.42 -7.89
C ILE A 26 -1.82 -0.37 -8.91
N PRO A 27 -0.84 -0.66 -9.79
CA PRO A 27 -0.50 0.20 -10.91
C PRO A 27 -1.54 0.04 -12.03
N ARG A 28 -2.72 0.64 -11.84
CA ARG A 28 -3.94 0.38 -12.62
C ARG A 28 -3.78 0.64 -14.12
N THR A 29 -2.94 1.61 -14.49
CA THR A 29 -2.67 1.99 -15.89
C THR A 29 -1.54 1.19 -16.54
N ASN A 30 -0.80 0.35 -15.80
CA ASN A 30 0.27 -0.45 -16.34
C ASN A 30 -0.26 -1.81 -16.83
N GLY A 31 -0.30 -2.00 -18.16
CA GLY A 31 -0.77 -3.25 -18.78
C GLY A 31 -0.05 -4.50 -18.29
N LEU A 32 1.25 -4.39 -17.96
CA LEU A 32 2.05 -5.52 -17.47
C LEU A 32 1.51 -6.11 -16.17
N TYR A 33 0.84 -5.31 -15.33
CA TYR A 33 0.19 -5.82 -14.13
C TYR A 33 -0.86 -6.88 -14.45
N ARG A 34 -1.60 -6.72 -15.55
CA ARG A 34 -2.63 -7.69 -15.97
C ARG A 34 -2.02 -8.83 -16.76
N ASP A 35 -1.11 -8.52 -17.68
CA ASP A 35 -0.45 -9.51 -18.53
C ASP A 35 0.26 -10.59 -17.70
N PHE A 36 0.96 -10.18 -16.63
CA PHE A 36 1.69 -11.11 -15.76
C PHE A 36 0.88 -11.64 -14.58
N ARG A 37 -0.39 -11.26 -14.43
CA ARG A 37 -1.24 -11.68 -13.29
C ARG A 37 -2.65 -12.11 -13.71
N PRO A 38 -2.80 -13.01 -14.70
CA PRO A 38 -4.12 -13.37 -15.25
C PRO A 38 -5.12 -13.89 -14.21
N ASN A 39 -4.65 -14.51 -13.13
CA ASN A 39 -5.49 -15.05 -12.06
C ASN A 39 -5.53 -14.19 -10.79
N LEU A 40 -4.65 -13.18 -10.68
CA LEU A 40 -4.47 -12.39 -9.45
C LEU A 40 -4.83 -10.92 -9.63
N ALA A 41 -4.88 -10.41 -10.87
CA ALA A 41 -5.18 -9.01 -11.13
C ALA A 41 -6.60 -8.66 -10.65
N ILE A 42 -6.72 -7.52 -9.97
CA ILE A 42 -8.01 -7.00 -9.54
C ILE A 42 -8.73 -6.35 -10.74
N PRO A 43 -10.04 -6.63 -10.93
CA PRO A 43 -10.86 -5.96 -11.95
C PRO A 43 -10.82 -4.44 -11.80
N GLU A 44 -10.69 -3.70 -12.91
CA GLU A 44 -10.50 -2.23 -12.89
C GLU A 44 -11.65 -1.50 -12.18
N ASP A 45 -12.88 -2.01 -12.28
CA ASP A 45 -14.08 -1.47 -11.63
C ASP A 45 -14.11 -1.66 -10.10
N GLN A 46 -13.26 -2.53 -9.56
CA GLN A 46 -13.12 -2.75 -8.12
C GLN A 46 -11.96 -1.95 -7.51
N ILE A 47 -11.02 -1.48 -8.32
CA ILE A 47 -9.87 -0.69 -7.86
C ILE A 47 -10.36 0.67 -7.35
N ILE A 48 -9.88 1.07 -6.17
CA ILE A 48 -10.17 2.39 -5.61
C ILE A 48 -9.07 3.37 -6.06
N PRO A 49 -9.31 4.31 -6.98
CA PRO A 49 -8.24 5.18 -7.48
C PRO A 49 -7.71 6.09 -6.38
N ILE A 50 -6.39 6.24 -6.29
CA ILE A 50 -5.72 7.17 -5.37
C ILE A 50 -5.04 8.31 -6.12
N ASN A 51 -4.67 8.09 -7.39
CA ASN A 51 -4.27 9.09 -8.36
C ASN A 51 -4.47 8.53 -9.79
N ASP A 52 -3.91 9.20 -10.80
CA ASP A 52 -4.08 8.83 -12.21
C ASP A 52 -3.45 7.47 -12.56
N GLU A 53 -2.47 6.98 -11.81
CA GLU A 53 -1.68 5.79 -12.13
C GLU A 53 -1.88 4.62 -11.15
N LEU A 54 -2.26 4.92 -9.92
CA LEU A 54 -2.32 4.00 -8.81
C LEU A 54 -3.74 3.90 -8.23
N GLY A 55 -4.05 2.73 -7.69
CA GLY A 55 -5.25 2.52 -6.91
C GLY A 55 -5.01 1.57 -5.74
N PHE A 56 -5.93 1.58 -4.80
CA PHE A 56 -5.95 0.66 -3.68
C PHE A 56 -6.75 -0.61 -4.01
N HIS A 57 -6.34 -1.70 -3.37
CA HIS A 57 -7.19 -2.87 -3.22
C HIS A 57 -8.56 -2.49 -2.62
N PRO A 58 -9.68 -3.15 -3.00
CA PRO A 58 -11.00 -2.91 -2.39
C PRO A 58 -10.97 -2.99 -0.85
N ALA A 59 -10.22 -3.95 -0.30
CA ALA A 59 -10.08 -4.13 1.15
C ALA A 59 -9.41 -2.94 1.88
N MET A 60 -8.71 -2.08 1.14
CA MET A 60 -8.08 -0.87 1.67
C MET A 60 -9.01 0.36 1.63
N ALA A 61 -10.29 0.21 1.25
CA ALA A 61 -11.27 1.30 1.28
C ALA A 61 -11.25 2.13 2.58
N PRO A 62 -11.15 1.53 3.79
CA PRO A 62 -11.11 2.30 5.04
C PRO A 62 -9.93 3.27 5.16
N LEU A 63 -8.85 3.04 4.40
CA LEU A 63 -7.64 3.87 4.41
C LEU A 63 -7.71 5.06 3.45
N LYS A 64 -8.61 5.03 2.46
CA LYS A 64 -8.74 6.08 1.43
C LYS A 64 -8.95 7.47 2.02
N LYS A 65 -9.74 7.59 3.10
CA LYS A 65 -9.94 8.88 3.79
C LYS A 65 -8.63 9.51 4.29
N PHE A 66 -7.69 8.68 4.77
CA PHE A 66 -6.42 9.19 5.28
C PHE A 66 -5.49 9.60 4.15
N TRP A 67 -5.57 8.93 3.00
CA TRP A 67 -4.91 9.39 1.79
C TRP A 67 -5.44 10.74 1.35
N ASP A 68 -6.77 10.89 1.23
CA ASP A 68 -7.42 12.11 0.80
C ASP A 68 -7.15 13.29 1.75
N GLU A 69 -7.02 13.03 3.05
CA GLU A 69 -6.66 14.01 4.08
C GLU A 69 -5.14 14.32 4.13
N GLY A 70 -4.30 13.67 3.33
CA GLY A 70 -2.84 13.84 3.36
C GLY A 70 -2.17 13.25 4.62
N LYS A 71 -2.83 12.32 5.30
CA LYS A 71 -2.39 11.67 6.54
C LYS A 71 -1.83 10.25 6.34
N LEU A 72 -1.85 9.75 5.10
CA LEU A 72 -1.27 8.47 4.70
C LEU A 72 -0.23 8.69 3.60
N ALA A 73 0.92 8.04 3.74
CA ALA A 73 1.97 8.02 2.73
C ALA A 73 2.24 6.57 2.29
N ILE A 74 2.60 6.41 1.02
CA ILE A 74 2.97 5.14 0.42
C ILE A 74 4.37 5.28 -0.15
N PHE A 75 5.24 4.34 0.17
CA PHE A 75 6.58 4.26 -0.39
C PHE A 75 6.68 2.97 -1.22
N LEU A 76 6.81 3.14 -2.54
CA LEU A 76 6.94 2.04 -3.50
C LEU A 76 8.41 1.76 -3.81
N GLY A 77 8.72 0.55 -4.27
CA GLY A 77 10.07 0.17 -4.69
C GLY A 77 11.07 0.02 -3.54
N ILE A 78 10.58 -0.19 -2.32
CA ILE A 78 11.45 -0.43 -1.15
C ILE A 78 11.97 -1.86 -1.20
N GLY A 79 13.29 -2.00 -1.10
CA GLY A 79 13.98 -3.28 -1.09
C GLY A 79 15.43 -3.11 -0.62
N TYR A 80 16.11 -4.24 -0.42
CA TYR A 80 17.53 -4.25 -0.07
C TYR A 80 18.37 -4.43 -1.34
N PRO A 81 19.59 -3.87 -1.42
CA PRO A 81 20.49 -4.08 -2.56
C PRO A 81 20.76 -5.56 -2.85
N ASN A 82 20.84 -6.38 -1.79
CA ASN A 82 20.90 -7.83 -1.86
C ASN A 82 19.58 -8.38 -1.32
N ALA A 83 18.67 -8.74 -2.22
CA ALA A 83 17.38 -9.32 -1.83
C ALA A 83 17.59 -10.67 -1.11
N SER A 84 16.94 -10.83 0.04
CA SER A 84 16.77 -12.15 0.65
C SER A 84 15.56 -12.81 -0.02
N TYR A 85 15.77 -14.00 -0.60
CA TYR A 85 14.73 -14.82 -1.22
C TYR A 85 14.30 -15.98 -0.30
N SER A 86 14.64 -15.88 0.98
CA SER A 86 14.47 -16.93 1.99
C SER A 86 13.06 -16.97 2.55
#